data_AF-A0A2V8Q7K1-F1
#
_entry.id   AF-A0A2V8Q7K1-F1
#
_cell.length_a   1.000
_cell.length_b   1.000
_cell.length_c   1.000
_cell.angle_alpha   90.00
_cell.angle_beta   90.00
_cell.angle_gamma   90.00
#
_symmetry.space_group_name_H-M   'P 1'
#
loop_
_entity.id
_entity.type
_entity.pdbx_description
1 polymer ?
#
loop_
_entity_poly.entity_id
_entity_poly.type
_entity_poly.pdbx_seq_one_letter_code
_entity_poly.pdbx_strand_id
1 'polypeptide(L)'
;MRTRIFALLLILVCGALIYYNWYQLQSEGRYSMKLATFGPVCVVGGVFLLLFPSKVGKPNTTGDKVITLGVLGIGLLAGLVNWYLMDPGFFGR
;
A
#
# COMPACT_ATOMS: atom_id res chain seq x y z
N MET A 1 3.93 -21.54 -2.82
CA MET A 1 2.53 -21.29 -2.40
C MET A 1 2.42 -20.46 -1.12
N ARG A 2 3.17 -20.76 -0.04
CA ARG A 2 3.16 -19.99 1.22
C ARG A 2 3.25 -18.46 1.04
N THR A 3 4.20 -17.98 0.24
CA THR A 3 4.40 -16.54 -0.01
C THR A 3 3.21 -15.87 -0.70
N ARG A 4 2.51 -16.58 -1.60
CA ARG A 4 1.34 -16.04 -2.31
C ARG A 4 0.12 -15.93 -1.39
N ILE A 5 -0.06 -16.90 -0.49
CA ILE A 5 -1.13 -16.85 0.51
C ILE A 5 -0.89 -15.68 1.48
N PHE A 6 0.36 -15.52 1.94
CA PHE A 6 0.75 -14.37 2.75
C PHE A 6 0.51 -13.05 2.00
N ALA A 7 0.86 -12.97 0.72
CA ALA A 7 0.62 -11.80 -0.11
C ALA A 7 -0.87 -11.46 -0.23
N LEU A 8 -1.72 -12.47 -0.45
CA LEU A 8 -3.18 -12.30 -0.49
C LEU A 8 -3.73 -11.77 0.84
N LEU A 9 -3.30 -12.36 1.96
CA LEU A 9 -3.71 -11.91 3.29
C LEU A 9 -3.26 -10.46 3.54
N LEU A 10 -2.02 -10.12 3.16
CA LEU A 10 -1.49 -8.77 3.30
C LEU A 10 -2.32 -7.76 2.48
N ILE A 11 -2.63 -8.07 1.21
CA ILE A 11 -3.46 -7.23 0.36
C ILE A 11 -4.84 -7.03 0.97
N LEU A 12 -5.49 -8.11 1.40
CA LEU A 12 -6.83 -8.06 1.99
C LEU A 12 -6.87 -7.24 3.28
N VAL A 13 -5.94 -7.48 4.19
CA VAL A 13 -5.86 -6.78 5.47
C VAL A 13 -5.56 -5.30 5.26
N CYS A 14 -4.55 -4.97 4.44
CA CYS A 14 -4.22 -3.57 4.18
C CYS A 14 -5.32 -2.85 3.40
N GLY A 15 -5.96 -3.51 2.43
CA GLY A 15 -7.12 -2.97 1.71
C GLY A 15 -8.29 -2.68 2.65
N ALA A 16 -8.61 -3.63 3.54
CA ALA A 16 -9.66 -3.45 4.55
C ALA A 16 -9.34 -2.30 5.52
N LEU A 17 -8.08 -2.17 5.93
CA LEU A 17 -7.66 -1.06 6.81
C LEU A 17 -7.71 0.30 6.10
N ILE A 18 -7.37 0.39 4.81
CA ILE A 18 -7.54 1.62 4.02
C ILE A 18 -9.02 1.99 3.94
N TYR A 19 -9.89 1.03 3.63
CA TYR A 19 -11.33 1.23 3.58
C TYR A 19 -11.89 1.70 4.94
N TYR A 20 -11.47 1.06 6.03
CA TYR A 20 -11.87 1.45 7.37
C TYR A 20 -11.38 2.85 7.74
N ASN A 21 -10.19 3.24 7.30
CA ASN A 21 -9.65 4.59 7.51
C ASN A 21 -10.46 5.65 6.75
N TRP A 22 -10.91 5.34 5.52
CA TRP A 22 -11.86 6.17 4.78
C TRP A 22 -13.22 6.27 5.47
N TYR A 23 -13.71 5.15 6.01
CA TYR A 23 -14.95 5.14 6.78
C TYR A 23 -14.86 6.04 8.01
N GLN A 24 -13.79 5.92 8.82
CA GLN A 24 -13.56 6.80 9.98
C GLN A 24 -13.47 8.27 9.59
N LEU A 25 -12.83 8.59 8.46
CA LEU A 25 -12.76 9.95 7.97
C LEU A 25 -14.16 10.52 7.69
N GLN A 26 -15.04 9.71 7.09
CA GLN A 26 -16.40 10.13 6.75
C GLN A 26 -17.33 10.18 7.98
N SER A 27 -17.19 9.24 8.92
CA SER A 27 -18.08 9.12 10.08
C SER A 27 -17.67 10.01 11.25
N GLU A 28 -16.37 10.13 11.52
CA GLU A 28 -15.82 10.77 12.72
C GLU A 28 -14.98 12.03 12.39
N GLY A 29 -14.71 12.31 11.12
CA GLY A 29 -13.82 13.40 10.70
C GLY A 29 -12.36 13.15 11.08
N ARG A 30 -12.01 11.90 11.40
CA ARG A 30 -10.68 11.50 11.89
C ARG A 30 -10.15 10.37 11.03
N TYR A 31 -8.85 10.36 10.81
CA TYR A 31 -8.17 9.27 10.13
C TYR A 31 -6.77 9.06 10.72
N SER A 32 -6.25 7.85 10.56
CA SER A 32 -4.87 7.54 10.89
C SER A 32 -3.97 7.88 9.71
N MET A 33 -3.09 8.86 9.89
CA MET A 33 -2.08 9.25 8.89
C MET A 33 -1.20 8.06 8.50
N LYS A 34 -0.81 7.21 9.47
CA LYS A 34 0.00 6.02 9.21
C LYS A 34 -0.70 5.06 8.26
N LEU A 35 -2.00 4.81 8.44
CA LEU A 35 -2.77 3.94 7.56
C LEU A 35 -2.97 4.57 6.17
N ALA A 36 -3.18 5.89 6.13
CA ALA A 36 -3.33 6.62 4.87
C ALA A 36 -2.09 6.52 3.99
N THR A 37 -0.89 6.66 4.58
CA THR A 37 0.37 6.64 3.85
C THR A 37 0.90 5.23 3.58
N PHE A 38 0.92 4.34 4.60
CA PHE A 38 1.55 3.02 4.47
C PHE A 38 0.61 1.92 3.98
N GLY A 39 -0.70 2.07 4.16
CA GLY A 39 -1.68 1.10 3.67
C GLY A 39 -1.50 0.79 2.17
N PRO A 40 -1.51 1.82 1.30
CA PRO A 40 -1.33 1.63 -0.14
C PRO A 40 0.04 1.02 -0.50
N VAL A 41 1.10 1.40 0.21
CA VAL A 41 2.45 0.82 0.04
C VAL A 41 2.41 -0.69 0.30
N CYS A 42 1.75 -1.12 1.38
CA CYS A 42 1.62 -2.54 1.71
C CYS A 42 0.75 -3.30 0.69
N VAL A 43 -0.30 -2.69 0.14
CA VAL A 43 -1.11 -3.30 -0.93
C VAL A 43 -0.27 -3.48 -2.20
N VAL A 44 0.43 -2.45 -2.65
CA VAL A 44 1.31 -2.53 -3.84
C VAL A 44 2.43 -3.54 -3.64
N GLY A 45 3.07 -3.55 -2.46
CA GLY A 45 4.07 -4.54 -2.09
C GLY A 45 3.50 -5.96 -2.05
N GLY A 46 2.27 -6.13 -1.56
CA GLY A 46 1.53 -7.39 -1.58
C GLY A 46 1.23 -7.88 -3.00
N VAL A 47 0.83 -6.98 -3.92
CA VAL A 47 0.63 -7.31 -5.34
C VAL A 47 1.94 -7.77 -5.97
N PHE A 48 3.05 -7.08 -5.68
CA PHE A 48 4.37 -7.49 -6.15
C PHE A 48 4.78 -8.87 -5.61
N LEU A 49 4.58 -9.12 -4.31
CA LEU A 49 4.81 -10.41 -3.66
C LEU A 49 3.98 -11.54 -4.30
N LEU A 50 2.76 -11.25 -4.74
CA LEU A 50 1.86 -12.20 -5.37
C LEU A 50 2.32 -12.56 -6.79
N LEU A 51 2.71 -11.56 -7.58
CA LEU A 51 3.14 -11.71 -8.97
C LEU A 51 4.57 -12.29 -9.07
N PHE A 52 5.48 -11.85 -8.21
CA PHE A 52 6.91 -12.19 -8.26
C PHE A 52 7.42 -12.77 -6.92
N PRO A 53 6.84 -13.88 -6.41
CA PRO A 53 7.17 -14.41 -5.09
C PRO A 53 8.64 -14.86 -4.92
N SER A 54 9.33 -15.15 -6.02
CA SER A 54 10.75 -15.55 -6.03
C SER A 54 11.72 -14.37 -6.00
N LYS A 55 11.25 -13.13 -6.24
CA LYS A 55 12.09 -11.92 -6.32
C LYS A 55 12.12 -11.12 -5.02
N VAL A 56 11.54 -11.67 -3.96
CA VAL A 56 11.39 -11.05 -2.64
C VAL A 56 12.71 -11.17 -1.87
N GLY A 57 13.26 -10.04 -1.41
CA GLY A 57 14.44 -10.00 -0.53
C GLY A 57 15.77 -10.39 -1.17
N LYS A 58 15.78 -10.87 -2.43
CA LYS A 58 17.00 -11.19 -3.19
C LYS A 58 16.88 -10.75 -4.66
N PRO A 59 16.92 -9.43 -4.95
CA PRO A 59 17.07 -8.94 -6.32
C PRO A 59 18.49 -9.23 -6.81
N ASN A 60 18.65 -10.30 -7.59
CA ASN A 60 19.96 -10.77 -8.05
C ASN A 60 20.40 -10.07 -9.34
N THR A 61 19.45 -9.65 -10.19
CA THR A 61 19.75 -8.97 -11.45
C THR A 61 19.49 -7.47 -11.36
N THR A 62 20.12 -6.67 -12.22
CA THR A 62 19.83 -5.23 -12.35
C THR A 62 18.36 -4.98 -12.66
N GLY A 63 17.73 -5.81 -13.49
CA GLY A 63 16.30 -5.73 -13.80
C GLY A 63 15.42 -5.91 -12.56
N ASP A 64 15.77 -6.85 -11.67
CA ASP A 64 15.02 -7.07 -10.42
C ASP A 64 15.09 -5.85 -9.48
N LYS A 65 16.25 -5.20 -9.42
CA LYS A 65 16.44 -3.97 -8.63
C LYS A 65 15.60 -2.83 -9.18
N VAL A 66 15.58 -2.64 -10.50
CA VAL A 66 14.76 -1.62 -11.16
C VAL A 66 13.27 -1.87 -10.93
N ILE A 67 12.81 -3.11 -11.06
CA ILE A 67 11.40 -3.46 -10.80
C ILE A 67 11.06 -3.19 -9.33
N THR A 68 11.91 -3.59 -8.39
CA THR A 68 11.67 -3.38 -6.95
C THR A 68 11.60 -1.90 -6.61
N LEU A 69 12.51 -1.09 -7.16
CA LEU A 69 12.48 0.37 -7.02
C LEU A 69 11.24 0.99 -7.64
N GLY A 70 10.82 0.52 -8.82
CA GLY A 70 9.60 0.97 -9.49
C GLY A 70 8.35 0.68 -8.66
N VAL A 71 8.23 -0.53 -8.13
CA VAL A 71 7.13 -0.93 -7.23
C VAL A 71 7.12 -0.10 -5.95
N LEU A 72 8.30 0.14 -5.36
CA LEU A 72 8.42 1.01 -4.19
C LEU A 72 7.96 2.44 -4.52
N GLY A 73 8.39 2.99 -5.65
CA GLY A 73 7.97 4.30 -6.13
C GLY A 73 6.46 4.39 -6.34
N ILE A 74 5.86 3.39 -7.00
CA ILE A 74 4.40 3.32 -7.18
C ILE A 74 3.68 3.22 -5.84
N GLY A 75 4.18 2.41 -4.91
CA GLY A 75 3.61 2.27 -3.57
C GLY A 75 3.64 3.58 -2.79
N LEU A 76 4.76 4.29 -2.81
CA LEU A 76 4.91 5.58 -2.15
C LEU A 76 4.01 6.65 -2.78
N LEU A 77 3.92 6.69 -4.11
CA LEU A 77 3.01 7.60 -4.82
C LEU A 77 1.54 7.30 -4.47
N ALA A 78 1.15 6.02 -4.45
CA ALA A 78 -0.20 5.62 -4.05
C ALA A 78 -0.49 6.01 -2.59
N GLY A 79 0.49 5.84 -1.69
CA GLY A 79 0.41 6.27 -0.30
C GLY A 79 0.23 7.79 -0.17
N LEU A 80 1.02 8.56 -0.93
CA LEU A 80 0.95 10.01 -0.95
C LEU A 80 -0.40 10.50 -1.49
N VAL A 81 -0.88 9.92 -2.60
CA VAL A 81 -2.19 10.26 -3.19
C VAL A 81 -3.32 9.92 -2.22
N ASN A 82 -3.32 8.72 -1.63
CA ASN A 82 -4.36 8.33 -0.68
C ASN A 82 -4.36 9.22 0.56
N TRP A 83 -3.18 9.57 1.09
CA TRP A 83 -3.07 10.52 2.19
C TRP A 83 -3.57 11.91 1.82
N TYR A 84 -3.15 12.44 0.66
CA TYR A 84 -3.61 13.72 0.15
C TYR A 84 -5.12 13.79 -0.01
N LEU A 85 -5.72 12.71 -0.52
CA LEU A 85 -7.17 12.59 -0.64
C LEU A 85 -7.88 12.45 0.72
N MET A 86 -7.20 12.08 1.79
CA MET A 86 -7.76 12.02 3.15
C MET A 86 -7.51 13.29 3.97
N ASP A 87 -6.62 14.18 3.52
CA ASP A 87 -6.28 15.38 4.25
C ASP A 87 -7.47 16.37 4.25
N PRO A 88 -7.99 16.78 5.42
CA PRO A 88 -9.09 17.74 5.51
C PRO A 88 -8.80 19.08 4.84
N GLY A 89 -7.53 19.47 4.65
CA GLY A 89 -7.16 20.65 3.87
C GLY A 89 -7.60 20.60 2.40
N PHE A 90 -7.85 19.41 1.84
CA PHE A 90 -8.41 19.21 0.50
C PHE A 90 -9.94 19.32 0.46
N PHE A 91 -10.62 19.09 1.60
CA PHE A 91 -12.09 19.11 1.72
C PHE A 91 -12.66 20.35 2.42
N GLY A 92 -11.83 21.30 2.85
CA GLY A 92 -12.27 22.62 3.32
C GLY A 92 -13.21 22.60 4.54
N ARG A 93 -13.03 21.64 5.45
CA ARG A 93 -13.74 21.59 6.74
C ARG A 93 -12.82 21.93 7.90
#